data_AF-A0AAW8BZX0-F1
#
_entry.id   AF-A0AAW8BZX0-F1
#
_cell.length_a   1.000
_cell.length_b   1.000
_cell.length_c   1.000
_cell.angle_alpha   90.00
_cell.angle_beta   90.00
_cell.angle_gamma   90.00
#
_symmetry.space_group_name_H-M   'P 1'
#
loop_
_entity.id
_entity.type
_entity.pdbx_description
1 polymer ?
#
loop_
_entity_poly.entity_id
_entity_poly.type
_entity_poly.pdbx_seq_one_letter_code
_entity_poly.pdbx_strand_id
1 'polypeptide(L)'
;MSPEIALSDTGKAAVADSFNAAMAACEHSNLLAPPGCPMKLDSYDTRTLVNGTVSWGPPDTSAMDFSRFSPYQLSVHFSGKVTVPITAATRKGGTETATASQFLYGSADMAKTPPALTFD
;
A
#
# COMPACT_ATOMS: atom_id res chain seq x y z
N MET A 1 -24.19 -15.59 25.76
CA MET A 1 -24.07 -15.31 24.32
C MET A 1 -23.84 -13.82 24.18
N SER A 2 -22.61 -13.39 23.86
CA SER A 2 -22.35 -11.97 23.56
C SER A 2 -22.66 -11.71 22.09
N PRO A 3 -23.24 -10.56 21.71
CA PRO A 3 -23.47 -10.23 20.31
C PRO A 3 -22.13 -10.13 19.57
N GLU A 4 -22.04 -10.78 18.41
CA GLU A 4 -20.89 -10.67 17.51
C GLU A 4 -21.05 -9.38 16.69
N ILE A 5 -20.17 -8.41 16.94
CA ILE A 5 -20.11 -7.18 16.14
C ILE A 5 -19.15 -7.45 14.99
N ALA A 6 -19.70 -7.60 13.79
CA ALA A 6 -18.96 -7.81 12.56
C ALA A 6 -19.01 -6.54 11.67
N LEU A 7 -17.98 -6.36 10.86
CA LEU A 7 -17.95 -5.27 9.89
C LEU A 7 -18.83 -5.59 8.68
N SER A 8 -19.65 -4.64 8.26
CA SER A 8 -20.44 -4.75 7.03
C SER A 8 -19.53 -4.78 5.80
N ASP A 9 -20.03 -5.31 4.69
CA ASP A 9 -19.26 -5.35 3.44
C ASP A 9 -18.96 -3.94 2.91
N THR A 10 -19.86 -2.97 3.13
CA THR A 10 -19.60 -1.55 2.87
C THR A 10 -18.43 -1.02 3.69
N GLY A 11 -18.32 -1.42 4.97
CA GLY A 11 -17.19 -1.05 5.82
C GLY A 11 -15.87 -1.63 5.31
N LYS A 12 -15.86 -2.91 4.89
CA LYS A 12 -14.68 -3.55 4.30
C LYS A 12 -14.26 -2.84 3.00
N ALA A 13 -15.23 -2.52 2.14
CA ALA A 13 -14.98 -1.80 0.89
C ALA A 13 -14.38 -0.41 1.17
N ALA A 14 -14.88 0.33 2.16
CA ALA A 14 -14.33 1.63 2.53
C ALA A 14 -12.85 1.56 2.98
N VAL A 15 -12.45 0.49 3.67
CA VAL A 15 -11.03 0.27 4.03
C VAL A 15 -10.19 0.00 2.79
N ALA A 16 -10.66 -0.89 1.91
CA ALA A 16 -9.97 -1.19 0.66
C ALA A 16 -9.83 0.07 -0.23
N ASP A 17 -10.86 0.90 -0.30
CA ASP A 17 -10.84 2.17 -1.05
C ASP A 17 -9.84 3.16 -0.45
N SER A 18 -9.83 3.33 0.88
CA SER A 18 -8.81 4.14 1.56
C SER A 18 -7.40 3.63 1.26
N PHE A 19 -7.20 2.30 1.25
CA PHE A 19 -5.90 1.69 1.00
C PHE A 19 -5.44 1.92 -0.44
N ASN A 20 -6.31 1.69 -1.41
CA ASN A 20 -6.03 1.92 -2.82
C ASN A 20 -5.77 3.41 -3.10
N ALA A 21 -6.48 4.31 -2.43
CA ALA A 21 -6.22 5.75 -2.51
C ALA A 21 -4.84 6.13 -1.96
N ALA A 22 -4.41 5.52 -0.85
CA ALA A 22 -3.05 5.71 -0.33
C ALA A 22 -1.98 5.17 -1.29
N MET A 23 -2.24 4.03 -1.95
CA MET A 23 -1.35 3.45 -2.94
C MET A 23 -1.25 4.30 -4.23
N ALA A 24 -2.33 4.99 -4.63
CA ALA A 24 -2.30 5.90 -5.78
C ALA A 24 -1.29 7.05 -5.61
N ALA A 25 -0.92 7.42 -4.37
CA ALA A 25 0.14 8.40 -4.13
C ALA A 25 1.51 7.95 -4.66
N CYS A 26 1.74 6.64 -4.78
CA CYS A 26 2.96 6.08 -5.36
C CYS A 26 3.08 6.41 -6.86
N GLU A 27 1.98 6.34 -7.60
CA GLU A 27 1.91 6.62 -9.05
C GLU A 27 2.26 8.06 -9.41
N HIS A 28 2.04 9.00 -8.48
CA HIS A 28 2.32 10.42 -8.68
C HIS A 28 3.76 10.84 -8.37
N SER A 29 4.63 9.89 -8.01
CA SER A 29 6.02 10.17 -7.66
C SER A 29 6.99 9.59 -8.67
N ASN A 30 8.17 10.20 -8.75
CA ASN A 30 9.31 9.67 -9.50
C ASN A 30 10.48 9.24 -8.61
N LEU A 31 10.30 9.28 -7.29
CA LEU A 31 11.31 8.94 -6.31
C LEU A 31 11.32 7.45 -6.02
N LEU A 32 12.49 6.92 -5.64
CA LEU A 32 12.65 5.52 -5.22
C LEU A 32 11.95 5.23 -3.88
N ALA A 33 11.76 6.26 -3.06
CA ALA A 33 11.00 6.24 -1.82
C ALA A 33 10.09 7.47 -1.78
N PRO A 34 8.89 7.39 -2.37
CA PRO A 34 7.98 8.53 -2.42
C PRO A 34 7.49 8.94 -1.03
N PRO A 35 7.42 10.25 -0.72
CA PRO A 35 6.76 10.72 0.48
C PRO A 35 5.26 10.38 0.40
N GLY A 36 4.73 9.74 1.44
CA GLY A 36 3.30 9.37 1.51
C GLY A 36 2.90 8.12 0.74
N CYS A 37 3.81 7.50 -0.02
CA CYS A 37 3.58 6.16 -0.58
C CYS A 37 3.87 5.11 0.51
N PRO A 38 2.97 4.14 0.74
CA PRO A 38 3.23 3.04 1.66
C PRO A 38 4.38 2.13 1.22
N MET A 39 4.70 2.15 -0.08
CA MET A 39 5.77 1.37 -0.66
C MET A 39 7.08 2.14 -0.79
N LYS A 40 8.18 1.40 -0.63
CA LYS A 40 9.54 1.86 -0.92
C LYS A 40 10.31 0.79 -1.66
N LEU A 41 11.16 1.20 -2.59
CA LEU A 41 12.08 0.26 -3.23
C LEU A 41 13.13 -0.23 -2.25
N ASP A 42 13.62 -1.44 -2.48
CA ASP A 42 14.53 -2.08 -1.56
C ASP A 42 15.97 -1.51 -1.64
N SER A 43 16.85 -2.03 -0.78
CA SER A 43 18.24 -1.56 -0.75
C SER A 43 19.06 -1.92 -2.00
N TYR A 44 18.61 -2.89 -2.79
CA TYR A 44 19.26 -3.26 -4.04
C TYR A 44 18.86 -2.26 -5.13
N ASP A 45 17.57 -2.05 -5.32
CA ASP A 45 17.00 -1.12 -6.31
C ASP A 45 17.50 0.31 -6.11
N THR A 46 17.61 0.76 -4.86
CA THR A 46 18.14 2.10 -4.55
C THR A 46 19.61 2.31 -4.93
N ARG A 47 20.38 1.22 -5.07
CA ARG A 47 21.78 1.23 -5.51
C ARG A 47 21.93 1.11 -7.02
N THR A 48 20.99 0.48 -7.72
CA THR A 48 21.06 0.23 -9.16
C THR A 48 20.33 1.30 -9.97
N LEU A 49 19.25 1.86 -9.42
CA LEU A 49 18.37 2.82 -10.09
C LEU A 49 18.73 4.28 -9.75
N VAL A 50 18.36 5.17 -10.66
CA VAL A 50 18.55 6.61 -10.53
C VAL A 50 17.32 7.23 -9.85
N ASN A 51 17.55 7.93 -8.73
CA ASN A 51 16.46 8.61 -8.03
C ASN A 51 15.84 9.72 -8.89
N GLY A 52 14.52 9.89 -8.81
CA GLY A 52 13.79 10.88 -9.61
C GLY A 52 13.43 10.41 -11.03
N THR A 53 13.72 9.15 -11.38
CA THR A 53 13.44 8.57 -12.70
C THR A 53 12.43 7.44 -12.68
N VAL A 54 11.89 7.11 -11.51
CA VAL A 54 10.94 6.01 -11.36
C VAL A 54 9.61 6.41 -11.99
N SER A 55 8.99 5.47 -12.69
CA SER A 55 7.59 5.51 -13.06
C SER A 55 6.93 4.34 -12.36
N TRP A 56 6.11 4.63 -11.37
CA TRP A 56 5.30 3.64 -10.67
C TRP A 56 4.05 3.36 -11.50
N GLY A 57 3.80 2.10 -11.82
CA GLY A 57 2.57 1.66 -12.46
C GLY A 57 1.47 1.36 -11.43
N PRO A 58 0.32 0.84 -11.90
CA PRO A 58 -0.80 0.54 -11.03
C PRO A 58 -0.45 -0.59 -10.05
N PRO A 59 -0.74 -0.43 -8.74
CA PRO A 59 -0.49 -1.43 -7.73
C PRO A 59 -1.45 -2.61 -7.85
N ASP A 60 -0.93 -3.82 -7.68
CA ASP A 60 -1.73 -5.00 -7.40
C ASP A 60 -1.82 -5.21 -5.89
N THR A 61 -3.03 -5.05 -5.36
CA THR A 61 -3.39 -5.17 -3.95
C THR A 61 -4.25 -6.41 -3.68
N SER A 62 -4.40 -7.32 -4.64
CA SER A 62 -5.33 -8.46 -4.54
C SER A 62 -5.00 -9.44 -3.41
N ALA A 63 -3.75 -9.44 -2.93
CA ALA A 63 -3.29 -10.27 -1.83
C ALA A 63 -3.44 -9.59 -0.45
N MET A 64 -4.09 -8.42 -0.37
CA MET A 64 -4.39 -7.75 0.89
C MET A 64 -5.61 -8.37 1.58
N ASP A 65 -5.44 -8.67 2.85
CA ASP A 65 -6.52 -9.09 3.75
C ASP A 65 -7.00 -7.89 4.57
N PHE A 66 -8.28 -7.53 4.43
CA PHE A 66 -8.97 -6.48 5.19
C PHE A 66 -10.08 -7.05 6.10
N SER A 67 -10.09 -8.36 6.35
CA SER A 67 -11.19 -9.02 7.06
C SER A 67 -11.08 -8.93 8.59
N ARG A 68 -9.92 -8.55 9.12
CA ARG A 68 -9.62 -8.63 10.56
C ARG A 68 -10.13 -7.41 11.32
N PHE A 69 -11.43 -7.41 11.59
CA PHE A 69 -12.06 -6.36 12.39
C PHE A 69 -11.90 -6.62 13.91
N SER A 70 -11.45 -5.59 14.62
CA SER A 70 -11.38 -5.52 16.07
C SER A 70 -12.55 -4.68 16.59
N PRO A 71 -13.65 -5.29 17.08
CA PRO A 71 -14.82 -4.54 17.54
C PRO A 71 -14.52 -3.71 18.79
N TYR A 72 -13.56 -4.12 19.61
CA TYR A 72 -13.16 -3.38 20.80
C TYR A 72 -12.38 -2.10 20.47
N GLN A 73 -11.52 -2.15 19.46
CA GLN A 73 -10.72 -0.99 19.02
C GLN A 73 -11.40 -0.17 17.93
N LEU A 74 -12.52 -0.67 17.38
CA LEU A 74 -13.17 -0.14 16.17
C LEU A 74 -12.17 0.04 15.03
N SER A 75 -11.31 -0.96 14.83
CA SER A 75 -10.25 -0.93 13.82
C SER A 75 -10.25 -2.18 12.95
N VAL A 76 -9.86 -2.02 11.69
CA VAL A 76 -9.54 -3.15 10.80
C VAL A 76 -8.03 -3.26 10.73
N HIS A 77 -7.50 -4.41 11.12
CA HIS A 77 -6.10 -4.73 10.87
C HIS A 77 -5.99 -5.32 9.47
N PHE A 78 -5.07 -4.80 8.68
CA PHE A 78 -4.84 -5.29 7.33
C PHE A 78 -3.41 -5.75 7.16
N SER A 79 -3.22 -6.71 6.27
CA SER A 79 -1.90 -7.22 5.94
C SER A 79 -1.93 -7.93 4.60
N GLY A 80 -0.82 -7.86 3.86
CA GLY A 80 -0.70 -8.60 2.63
C GLY A 80 0.48 -8.14 1.80
N LYS A 81 0.71 -8.85 0.70
CA LYS A 81 1.72 -8.47 -0.27
C LYS A 81 1.11 -7.52 -1.29
N VAL A 82 1.81 -6.44 -1.58
CA VAL A 82 1.51 -5.54 -2.68
C VAL A 82 2.64 -5.61 -3.69
N THR A 83 2.29 -5.65 -4.97
CA THR A 83 3.26 -5.59 -6.06
C THR A 83 2.97 -4.43 -6.99
N VAL A 84 4.00 -3.72 -7.41
CA VAL A 84 3.88 -2.56 -8.30
C VAL A 84 4.89 -2.71 -9.43
N PRO A 85 4.45 -2.71 -10.70
CA PRO A 85 5.39 -2.62 -11.82
C PRO A 85 6.03 -1.24 -11.79
N ILE A 86 7.35 -1.19 -11.93
CA ILE A 86 8.11 0.05 -12.00
C ILE A 86 8.94 0.09 -13.27
N THR A 87 9.22 1.29 -13.76
CA THR A 87 10.22 1.52 -14.80
C THR A 87 11.13 2.66 -14.35
N ALA A 88 12.45 2.50 -14.42
CA ALA A 88 13.40 3.52 -13.95
C ALA A 88 14.70 3.49 -14.76
N ALA A 89 15.43 4.60 -14.77
CA ALA A 89 16.76 4.64 -15.36
C ALA A 89 17.76 3.92 -14.42
N THR A 90 18.67 3.14 -15.01
CA THR A 90 19.75 2.50 -14.23
C THR A 90 20.99 3.40 -14.19
N ARG A 91 21.78 3.28 -13.13
CA ARG A 91 23.06 4.01 -13.01
C ARG A 91 24.12 3.56 -14.01
N LYS A 92 23.95 2.39 -14.62
CA LYS A 92 24.84 1.87 -15.68
C LYS A 92 24.41 2.35 -17.08
N GLY A 93 23.33 3.13 -17.17
CA GLY A 93 22.73 3.56 -18.42
C GLY A 93 21.57 2.65 -18.85
N GLY A 94 20.64 3.22 -19.61
CA GLY A 94 19.42 2.53 -20.05
C GLY A 94 18.30 2.53 -19.00
N THR A 95 17.22 1.85 -19.34
CA THR A 95 15.99 1.76 -18.54
C THR A 95 15.73 0.32 -18.15
N GLU A 96 15.32 0.11 -16.90
CA GLU A 96 14.94 -1.19 -16.36
C GLU A 96 13.45 -1.17 -16.00
N THR A 97 12.76 -2.27 -16.33
CA THR A 97 11.40 -2.53 -15.88
C THR A 97 11.45 -3.69 -14.90
N ALA A 98 10.92 -3.47 -13.70
CA ALA A 98 10.93 -4.44 -12.61
C ALA A 98 9.57 -4.45 -11.90
N THR A 99 9.39 -5.39 -10.97
CA THR A 99 8.21 -5.41 -10.08
C THR A 99 8.68 -5.22 -8.66
N ALA A 100 8.37 -4.06 -8.08
CA ALA A 100 8.55 -3.81 -6.67
C ALA A 100 7.55 -4.67 -5.89
N SER A 101 7.99 -5.33 -4.83
CA SER A 101 7.15 -6.20 -4.02
C SER A 101 7.41 -5.93 -2.55
N GLN A 102 6.37 -5.61 -1.79
CA GLN A 102 6.49 -5.38 -0.35
C GLN A 102 5.32 -6.02 0.40
N PHE A 103 5.60 -6.58 1.58
CA PHE A 103 4.55 -6.96 2.51
C PHE A 103 4.19 -5.75 3.35
N LEU A 104 2.94 -5.30 3.25
CA LEU A 104 2.41 -4.18 4.01
C LEU A 104 1.48 -4.70 5.09
N TYR A 105 1.50 -4.05 6.24
CA TYR A 105 0.57 -4.31 7.33
C TYR A 105 0.30 -3.00 8.07
N GLY A 106 -0.82 -2.96 8.77
CA GLY A 106 -1.25 -1.76 9.46
C GLY A 106 -2.70 -1.86 9.92
N SER A 107 -3.30 -0.70 10.20
CA SER A 107 -4.68 -0.62 10.67
C SER A 107 -5.45 0.54 10.08
N ALA A 108 -6.78 0.37 10.00
CA ALA A 108 -7.73 1.39 9.60
C ALA A 108 -8.66 1.71 10.77
N ASP A 109 -8.74 2.98 11.15
CA ASP A 109 -9.65 3.50 12.16
C ASP A 109 -11.07 3.66 11.56
N MET A 110 -11.99 2.78 11.96
CA MET A 110 -13.36 2.74 11.45
C MET A 110 -14.28 3.78 12.09
N ALA A 111 -13.81 4.52 13.10
CA ALA A 111 -14.55 5.64 13.66
C ALA A 111 -14.48 6.90 12.78
N LYS A 112 -13.65 6.90 11.72
CA LYS A 112 -13.47 8.00 10.77
C LYS A 112 -14.06 7.67 9.40
N THR A 113 -14.46 8.71 8.67
CA THR A 113 -14.99 8.59 7.30
C THR A 113 -14.30 9.62 6.39
N PRO A 114 -13.48 9.19 5.41
CA PRO A 114 -13.08 7.80 5.15
C PRO A 114 -12.23 7.21 6.30
N PRO A 115 -12.13 5.86 6.41
CA PRO A 115 -11.29 5.23 7.43
C PRO A 115 -9.85 5.72 7.35
N ALA A 116 -9.29 6.14 8.49
CA ALA A 116 -7.92 6.65 8.53
C ALA A 116 -6.92 5.50 8.67
N LEU A 117 -5.95 5.43 7.77
CA LEU A 117 -4.95 4.36 7.73
C LEU A 117 -3.69 4.70 8.52
N THR A 118 -3.13 3.71 9.18
CA THR A 118 -1.78 3.71 9.75
C THR A 118 -1.04 2.50 9.22
N PHE A 119 0.16 2.70 8.70
CA PHE A 119 1.05 1.65 8.20
C PHE A 119 2.20 1.45 9.19
N ASP A 120 2.60 0.20 9.41
CA ASP A 120 3.64 -0.21 10.37
C ASP A 120 4.91 -0.76 9.69
#